data_AF-A0A0F8YIG8-F1
#
_entry.id   AF-A0A0F8YIG8-F1
#
_cell.length_a   1.000
_cell.length_b   1.000
_cell.length_c   1.000
_cell.angle_alpha   90.00
_cell.angle_beta   90.00
_cell.angle_gamma   90.00
#
_symmetry.space_group_name_H-M   'P 1'
#
loop_
_entity.id
_entity.type
_entity.pdbx_description
1 polymer ?
#
loop_
_entity_poly.entity_id
_entity_poly.type
_entity_poly.pdbx_seq_one_letter_code
_entity_poly.pdbx_strand_id
1 'polypeptide(L)'
;MTAGEVVRLLTKKHSADLFVSECKTGATYTGTGMRMDAWAMKRTYSPPTTIGYEIKVSRSDFIADDKWPEYLTGCHQFYFVTPSDIIKPNEVPDQAGLLCVAKTGTRLFTKKKAPWRDIG
;
A
#
# COMPACT_ATOMS: atom_id res chain seq x y z
N MET A 1 5.94 -13.32 9.51
CA MET A 1 5.73 -12.81 8.14
C MET A 1 6.53 -11.54 7.97
N THR A 2 7.28 -11.45 6.89
CA THR A 2 8.19 -10.35 6.56
C THR A 2 7.57 -9.42 5.52
N ALA A 3 8.10 -8.20 5.39
CA ALA A 3 7.67 -7.28 4.34
C ALA A 3 7.87 -7.87 2.94
N GLY A 4 8.99 -8.57 2.71
CA GLY A 4 9.27 -9.23 1.43
C GLY A 4 8.25 -10.30 1.03
N GLU A 5 7.71 -11.05 2.00
CA GLU A 5 6.61 -12.01 1.74
C GLU A 5 5.33 -11.29 1.33
N VAL A 6 5.02 -10.15 1.96
CA VAL A 6 3.88 -9.31 1.59
C VAL A 6 4.05 -8.74 0.18
N VAL A 7 5.25 -8.24 -0.15
CA VAL A 7 5.56 -7.74 -1.50
C VAL A 7 5.32 -8.83 -2.55
N ARG A 8 5.77 -10.08 -2.32
CA ARG A 8 5.53 -11.20 -3.25
C ARG A 8 4.04 -11.44 -3.48
N LEU A 9 3.21 -11.34 -2.44
CA LEU A 9 1.76 -11.47 -2.57
C LEU A 9 1.15 -10.32 -3.37
N LEU A 10 1.64 -9.09 -3.19
CA LEU A 10 1.23 -7.93 -3.97
C LEU A 10 1.64 -8.06 -5.44
N THR A 11 2.86 -8.52 -5.73
CA THR A 11 3.31 -8.83 -7.10
C THR A 11 2.39 -9.85 -7.76
N LYS A 12 2.03 -10.92 -7.05
CA LYS A 12 1.09 -11.93 -7.55
C LYS A 12 -0.31 -11.35 -7.79
N LYS A 13 -0.80 -10.47 -6.90
CA LYS A 13 -2.09 -9.77 -7.04
C LYS A 13 -2.11 -8.89 -8.30
N HIS A 14 -0.97 -8.30 -8.64
CA HIS A 14 -0.78 -7.37 -9.75
C HIS A 14 -0.08 -7.99 -10.97
N SER A 15 -0.23 -9.30 -11.18
CA SER A 15 0.44 -10.00 -12.29
C SER A 15 0.05 -9.50 -13.70
N ALA A 16 -1.10 -8.82 -13.81
CA ALA A 16 -1.58 -8.21 -15.04
C ALA A 16 -1.42 -6.68 -15.06
N ASP A 17 -0.85 -6.09 -14.00
CA ASP A 17 -0.71 -4.65 -13.81
C ASP A 17 0.77 -4.24 -13.90
N LEU A 18 1.04 -2.93 -13.94
CA LEU A 18 2.38 -2.43 -13.67
C LEU A 18 2.59 -2.45 -12.16
N PHE A 19 3.65 -3.08 -11.68
CA PHE A 19 3.97 -3.20 -10.27
C PHE A 19 5.43 -2.85 -10.01
N VAL A 20 5.68 -2.00 -9.03
CA VAL A 20 7.01 -1.56 -8.60
C VAL A 20 7.11 -1.79 -7.09
N SER A 21 7.98 -2.71 -6.69
CA SER A 21 8.39 -2.87 -5.28
C SER A 21 9.48 -1.85 -4.94
N GLU A 22 9.45 -1.32 -3.72
CA GLU A 22 10.42 -0.33 -3.21
C GLU A 22 10.53 0.92 -4.10
N CYS A 23 9.39 1.56 -4.37
CA CYS A 23 9.36 2.76 -5.20
C CYS A 23 9.96 3.94 -4.41
N LYS A 24 11.22 4.28 -4.72
CA LYS A 24 11.89 5.50 -4.24
C LYS A 24 11.53 6.65 -5.18
N THR A 25 10.59 7.50 -4.79
CA THR A 25 10.18 8.70 -5.52
C THR A 25 11.04 9.89 -5.11
N GLY A 26 12.34 9.88 -5.40
CA GLY A 26 13.18 11.09 -5.37
C GLY A 26 14.68 10.88 -5.15
N ALA A 27 15.46 11.93 -5.43
CA ALA A 27 16.91 11.93 -5.35
C ALA A 27 17.39 11.77 -3.89
N THR A 28 18.32 10.84 -3.67
CA THR A 28 18.93 10.52 -2.37
C THR A 28 19.58 11.72 -1.67
N TYR A 29 19.84 12.83 -2.39
CA TYR A 29 20.60 13.98 -1.89
C TYR A 29 19.74 15.17 -1.40
N THR A 30 18.45 15.26 -1.73
CA THR A 30 17.61 16.44 -1.38
C THR A 30 16.59 16.18 -0.28
N GLY A 31 16.50 14.94 0.25
CA GLY A 31 15.53 14.60 1.31
C GLY A 31 14.06 14.62 0.89
N THR A 32 13.77 14.89 -0.39
CA THR A 32 12.42 14.97 -0.97
C THR A 32 11.93 13.65 -1.57
N GLY A 33 12.61 12.54 -1.24
CA GLY A 33 12.32 11.23 -1.80
C GLY A 33 11.28 10.45 -1.00
N MET A 34 10.01 10.49 -1.41
CA MET A 34 8.97 9.63 -0.85
C MET A 34 9.30 8.17 -1.14
N ARG A 35 9.29 7.29 -0.13
CA ARG A 35 9.51 5.86 -0.31
C ARG A 35 8.24 5.13 0.08
N MET A 36 7.55 4.57 -0.90
CA MET A 36 6.47 3.63 -0.64
C MET A 36 6.99 2.20 -0.79
N ASP A 37 6.50 1.30 0.06
CA ASP A 37 6.90 -0.11 0.01
C ASP A 37 6.54 -0.77 -1.32
N ALA A 38 5.38 -0.42 -1.89
CA ALA A 38 5.05 -0.79 -3.25
C ALA A 38 4.07 0.20 -3.91
N TRP A 39 4.14 0.26 -5.24
CA TRP A 39 3.23 1.02 -6.07
C TRP A 39 2.76 0.14 -7.23
N ALA A 40 1.49 0.28 -7.62
CA ALA A 40 0.93 -0.41 -8.77
C ALA A 40 0.11 0.56 -9.64
N MET A 41 0.07 0.31 -10.94
CA MET A 41 -0.85 0.96 -11.87
C MET A 41 -1.62 -0.09 -12.63
N LYS A 42 -2.95 -0.02 -12.54
CA LYS A 42 -3.82 -0.93 -13.27
C LYS A 42 -3.71 -0.70 -14.76
N ARG A 43 -3.63 -1.77 -15.54
CA ARG A 43 -3.61 -1.71 -17.03
C ARG A 43 -4.97 -1.43 -17.67
N THR A 44 -6.01 -1.15 -16.88
CA THR A 44 -7.35 -0.86 -17.40
C THR A 44 -7.42 0.48 -18.12
N TYR A 45 -8.11 0.51 -19.27
CA TYR A 45 -8.38 1.73 -20.01
C TYR A 45 -9.52 2.51 -19.33
N SER A 46 -9.13 3.59 -18.64
CA SER A 46 -9.96 4.69 -18.14
C SER A 46 -10.85 4.45 -16.89
N PRO A 47 -10.69 5.25 -15.80
CA PRO A 47 -9.55 6.13 -15.54
C PRO A 47 -8.29 5.33 -15.15
N PRO A 48 -7.09 5.75 -15.58
CA PRO A 48 -5.84 5.16 -15.10
C PRO A 48 -5.84 5.20 -13.57
N THR A 49 -5.68 4.04 -12.93
CA THR A 49 -5.77 3.93 -11.47
C THR A 49 -4.44 3.46 -10.91
N THR A 50 -3.84 4.31 -10.09
CA THR A 50 -2.60 4.02 -9.36
C THR A 50 -2.92 3.69 -7.91
N ILE A 51 -2.20 2.73 -7.35
CA ILE A 51 -2.40 2.21 -6.00
C ILE A 51 -1.06 2.26 -5.25
N GLY A 52 -1.04 2.96 -4.12
CA GLY A 52 0.06 2.93 -3.16
C GLY A 52 -0.17 1.91 -2.06
N TYR A 53 0.91 1.25 -1.65
CA TYR A 53 0.92 0.26 -0.59
C TYR A 53 1.99 0.57 0.44
N GLU A 54 1.59 0.56 1.70
CA GLU A 54 2.46 0.71 2.87
C GLU A 54 2.35 -0.54 3.75
N ILE A 55 3.45 -1.23 3.97
CA ILE A 55 3.49 -2.54 4.62
C ILE A 55 3.84 -2.36 6.10
N LYS A 56 2.91 -2.72 6.98
CA LYS A 56 3.10 -2.69 8.44
C LYS A 56 3.15 -4.11 8.98
N VAL A 57 4.33 -4.60 9.32
CA VAL A 57 4.53 -5.97 9.84
C VAL A 57 4.33 -6.09 11.34
N SER A 58 4.31 -4.96 12.06
CA SER A 58 4.01 -4.88 13.49
C SER A 58 3.04 -3.74 13.81
N ARG A 59 2.45 -3.77 15.01
CA ARG A 59 1.59 -2.67 15.50
C ARG A 59 2.38 -1.39 15.71
N SER A 60 3.62 -1.50 16.18
CA SER A 60 4.49 -0.35 16.39
C SER A 60 4.80 0.37 15.08
N ASP A 61 4.98 -0.37 13.97
CA ASP A 61 5.22 0.23 12.65
C ASP A 61 4.02 1.08 12.19
N PHE A 62 2.79 0.67 12.53
CA PHE A 62 1.59 1.42 12.19
C PHE A 62 1.43 2.66 13.05
N ILE A 63 1.70 2.56 14.36
CA ILE A 63 1.58 3.69 15.29
C ILE A 63 2.65 4.75 15.05
N ALA A 64 3.86 4.34 14.64
CA ALA A 64 4.97 5.26 14.39
C ALA A 64 4.91 5.93 13.00
N ASP A 65 3.96 5.55 12.13
CA ASP A 65 3.83 6.11 10.79
C ASP A 65 2.87 7.29 10.77
N ASP A 66 3.44 8.49 10.82
CA ASP A 66 2.70 9.75 10.73
C ASP A 66 2.78 10.41 9.35
N LYS A 67 3.58 9.86 8.43
CA LYS A 67 3.88 10.50 7.13
C LYS A 67 3.07 9.94 5.97
N TRP A 68 2.34 8.84 6.20
CA TRP A 68 1.46 8.26 5.19
C TRP A 68 0.48 9.23 4.50
N PRO A 69 -0.04 10.33 5.12
CA PRO A 69 -0.94 11.23 4.42
C PRO A 69 -0.28 11.92 3.23
N GLU A 70 1.04 12.12 3.26
CA GLU A 70 1.78 12.75 2.17
C GLU A 70 1.72 11.87 0.90
N TYR A 71 1.67 10.54 1.05
CA TYR A 71 1.59 9.58 -0.06
C TYR A 71 0.25 9.62 -0.80
N LEU A 72 -0.81 10.20 -0.21
CA LEU A 72 -2.12 10.29 -0.83
C LEU A 72 -2.11 11.16 -2.11
N THR A 73 -1.14 12.06 -2.25
CA THR A 73 -0.98 12.90 -3.45
C THR A 73 -0.38 12.12 -4.64
N GLY A 74 0.31 11.01 -4.39
CA GLY A 74 0.97 10.19 -5.41
C GLY A 74 0.16 8.99 -5.92
N CYS A 75 -1.04 8.74 -5.37
CA CYS A 75 -1.85 7.60 -5.76
C CYS A 75 -3.37 7.83 -5.66
N HIS A 76 -4.12 7.21 -6.57
CA HIS A 76 -5.59 7.29 -6.55
C HIS A 76 -6.18 6.50 -5.37
N GLN A 77 -5.52 5.42 -4.97
CA GLN A 77 -5.91 4.60 -3.83
C GLN A 77 -4.69 4.28 -2.97
N PHE A 78 -4.83 4.37 -1.66
CA PHE A 78 -3.77 4.04 -0.72
C PHE A 78 -4.22 2.92 0.22
N TYR A 79 -3.38 1.91 0.43
CA TYR A 79 -3.68 0.79 1.32
C TYR A 79 -2.54 0.54 2.29
N PHE A 80 -2.89 0.43 3.57
CA PHE A 80 -2.05 -0.30 4.52
C PHE A 80 -2.16 -1.79 4.25
N VAL A 81 -1.03 -2.49 4.25
CA VAL A 81 -0.96 -3.94 4.07
C VAL A 81 -0.29 -4.54 5.28
N THR A 82 -0.94 -5.51 5.90
CA THR A 82 -0.47 -6.05 7.18
C THR A 82 -0.75 -7.55 7.30
N PRO A 83 0.07 -8.29 8.07
CA PRO A 83 -0.32 -9.61 8.56
C PRO A 83 -1.70 -9.62 9.25
N SER A 84 -2.31 -10.80 9.32
CA SER A 84 -3.61 -10.97 9.95
C SER A 84 -3.63 -10.41 11.38
N ASP A 85 -4.69 -9.68 11.71
CA ASP A 85 -5.04 -9.22 13.06
C ASP A 85 -4.09 -8.17 13.70
N ILE A 86 -3.21 -7.53 12.92
CA ILE A 86 -2.34 -6.43 13.43
C ILE A 86 -3.09 -5.09 13.49
N ILE A 87 -3.69 -4.67 12.38
CA ILE A 87 -4.46 -3.43 12.25
C ILE A 87 -5.93 -3.79 12.09
N LYS A 88 -6.82 -3.17 12.86
CA LYS A 88 -8.26 -3.34 12.71
C LYS A 88 -8.84 -2.30 11.73
N PRO A 89 -9.91 -2.63 10.98
CA PRO A 89 -10.49 -1.71 10.00
C PRO A 89 -10.92 -0.35 10.57
N ASN A 90 -11.34 -0.31 11.83
CA ASN A 90 -11.76 0.91 12.53
C ASN A 90 -10.59 1.80 12.98
N GLU A 91 -9.36 1.29 12.97
CA GLU A 91 -8.14 2.05 13.29
C GLU A 91 -7.55 2.72 12.05
N VAL A 92 -8.01 2.29 10.86
CA VAL A 92 -7.51 2.80 9.59
C VAL A 92 -8.25 4.10 9.26
N PRO A 93 -7.54 5.19 8.98
CA PRO A 93 -8.14 6.46 8.57
C PRO A 93 -9.09 6.30 7.37
N ASP A 94 -10.09 7.17 7.24
CA ASP A 94 -11.05 7.10 6.13
C ASP A 94 -10.42 7.33 4.77
N GLN A 95 -9.25 7.95 4.78
CA GLN A 95 -8.50 8.17 3.57
C GLN A 95 -7.80 6.90 3.05
N ALA A 96 -7.61 5.88 3.89
CA ALA A 96 -6.83 4.70 3.56
C ALA A 96 -7.70 3.42 3.51
N GLY A 97 -7.25 2.46 2.71
CA GLY A 97 -7.74 1.09 2.74
C GLY A 97 -6.88 0.18 3.59
N LEU A 98 -7.36 -1.04 3.82
CA LEU A 98 -6.67 -2.08 4.57
C LEU A 98 -6.72 -3.39 3.81
N LEU A 99 -5.54 -3.94 3.53
CA LEU A 99 -5.33 -5.30 3.08
C LEU A 99 -4.70 -6.11 4.20
N CYS A 100 -5.27 -7.27 4.49
CA CYS A 100 -4.69 -8.23 5.41
C CYS A 100 -4.26 -9.49 4.67
N VAL A 101 -3.06 -9.97 4.97
CA VAL A 101 -2.65 -11.31 4.53
C VAL A 101 -3.43 -12.36 5.34
N ALA A 102 -3.86 -13.42 4.67
CA ALA A 102 -4.44 -14.60 5.28
C ALA A 102 -3.54 -15.17 6.39
N LYS A 103 -4.12 -15.80 7.41
CA LYS A 103 -3.33 -16.54 8.43
C LYS A 103 -2.43 -17.62 7.82
N THR A 104 -2.85 -18.18 6.67
CA THR A 104 -2.08 -19.14 5.88
C THR A 104 -0.88 -18.53 5.15
N GLY A 105 -0.77 -17.19 5.08
CA GLY A 105 0.30 -16.50 4.36
C GLY A 105 0.16 -16.52 2.83
N THR A 106 -0.93 -17.04 2.27
CA THR A 106 -1.01 -17.36 0.83
C THR A 106 -1.80 -16.35 -0.01
N ARG A 107 -2.62 -15.50 0.62
CA ARG A 107 -3.57 -14.61 -0.07
C ARG A 107 -3.74 -13.28 0.67
N LEU A 108 -4.15 -12.24 -0.05
CA LEU A 108 -4.53 -10.93 0.49
C LEU A 108 -6.05 -10.78 0.50
N PHE A 109 -6.58 -10.19 1.56
CA PHE A 109 -7.99 -9.86 1.73
C PHE A 109 -8.18 -8.38 1.98
N THR A 110 -9.14 -7.76 1.28
CA THR A 110 -9.55 -6.39 1.57
C THR A 110 -10.43 -6.37 2.80
N LYS A 111 -9.96 -5.72 3.86
CA LYS A 111 -10.69 -5.51 5.12
C LYS A 111 -11.35 -4.13 5.17
N LYS A 112 -10.74 -3.13 4.54
CA LYS A 112 -11.32 -1.80 4.31
C LYS A 112 -10.97 -1.38 2.87
N LYS A 113 -11.96 -0.97 2.08
CA LYS A 113 -11.73 -0.49 0.71
C LYS A 113 -11.20 0.94 0.79
N ALA A 114 -10.11 1.23 0.09
CA ALA A 114 -9.62 2.60 -0.03
C ALA A 114 -10.60 3.42 -0.89
N PRO A 115 -10.95 4.65 -0.49
CA PRO A 115 -11.62 5.58 -1.39
C PRO A 115 -10.72 5.84 -2.62
N TRP A 116 -11.36 6.06 -3.77
CA TRP A 116 -10.67 6.53 -4.96
C TRP A 116 -10.59 8.06 -4.91
N ARG A 117 -9.45 8.60 -5.31
CA ARG A 117 -9.18 10.04 -5.39
C ARG A 117 -8.75 10.40 -6.79
N ASP A 118 -9.21 11.55 -7.23
CA ASP A 118 -8.63 12.22 -8.37
C ASP A 118 -7.32 12.90 -7.95
N ILE A 119 -6.25 12.66 -8.69
CA ILE A 119 -4.91 13.20 -8.40
C ILE A 119 -4.40 14.16 -9.49
N GLY A 120 -5.25 14.52 -10.46
CA GLY A 120 -4.94 15.51 -11.51
C GLY A 120 -4.33 14.92 -12.78
#